data_AF-A0A0K9P7N8-F1
#
_entry.id   AF-A0A0K9P7N8-F1
#
_cell.length_a   1.000
_cell.length_b   1.000
_cell.length_c   1.000
_cell.angle_alpha   90.00
_cell.angle_beta   90.00
_cell.angle_gamma   90.00
#
_symmetry.space_group_name_H-M   'P 1'
#
loop_
_entity.id
_entity.type
_entity.pdbx_description
1 polymer ?
#
loop_
_entity_poly.entity_id
_entity_poly.type
_entity_poly.pdbx_seq_one_letter_code
_entity_poly.pdbx_strand_id
1 'polypeptide(L)'
;MSHMIENEYGPESKAFGFAGHSYMDWDGKMVVGMQTGVPWVMCKEEDAPDPVINTCNGVYCDAFTPNQPYKPKMWTEAWSDCCAIIWRKEEKLKNYELVELLDIADLIKGANVAGGRGYYLKGAGARLNMPLIQFAFD
;
A
#
# COMPACT_ATOMS: atom_id res chain seq x y z
N MET A 1 -4.50 11.72 7.68
CA MET A 1 -4.25 10.27 7.62
C MET A 1 -4.59 9.84 6.20
N SER A 2 -3.70 9.11 5.53
CA SER A 2 -3.85 8.60 4.17
C SER A 2 -3.51 7.11 4.17
N HIS A 3 -4.08 6.36 3.24
CA HIS A 3 -3.75 4.95 3.07
C HIS A 3 -2.78 4.78 1.91
N MET A 4 -1.84 3.84 2.06
CA MET A 4 -0.88 3.49 1.02
C MET A 4 -1.36 2.25 0.28
N ILE A 5 -1.28 2.29 -1.05
CA ILE A 5 -1.52 1.14 -1.91
C ILE A 5 -0.30 0.94 -2.81
N GLU A 6 0.08 -0.32 -2.96
CA GLU A 6 1.36 -0.73 -3.54
C GLU A 6 2.58 -0.09 -2.87
N ASN A 7 3.77 -0.62 -3.15
CA ASN A 7 5.00 -0.13 -2.54
C ASN A 7 6.14 -0.14 -3.55
N GLU A 8 6.49 1.06 -4.01
CA GLU A 8 7.59 1.29 -4.95
C GLU A 8 7.47 0.48 -6.26
N TYR A 9 6.26 0.25 -6.76
CA TYR A 9 6.01 -0.61 -7.94
C TYR A 9 6.35 0.05 -9.29
N GLY A 10 6.60 1.36 -9.33
CA GLY A 10 6.84 2.08 -10.59
C GLY A 10 7.95 1.50 -11.48
N PRO A 11 9.11 1.06 -10.94
CA PRO A 11 10.13 0.35 -11.70
C PRO A 11 9.63 -0.97 -12.32
N GLU A 12 8.85 -1.75 -11.56
CA GLU A 12 8.23 -3.00 -12.00
C GLU A 12 7.18 -2.73 -13.07
N SER A 13 6.29 -1.76 -12.84
CA SER A 13 5.29 -1.29 -13.81
C SER A 13 5.93 -0.98 -15.16
N LYS A 14 7.03 -0.21 -15.16
CA LYS A 14 7.82 0.12 -16.35
C LYS A 14 8.44 -1.11 -17.00
N ALA A 15 8.94 -2.08 -16.21
CA ALA A 15 9.51 -3.31 -16.74
C ALA A 15 8.46 -4.20 -17.42
N PHE A 16 7.23 -4.24 -16.90
CA PHE A 16 6.10 -4.95 -17.47
C PHE A 16 5.36 -4.18 -18.59
N GLY A 17 5.75 -2.92 -18.84
CA GLY A 17 5.19 -2.09 -19.90
C GLY A 17 3.68 -1.91 -19.77
N PHE A 18 2.94 -2.24 -20.84
CA PHE A 18 1.49 -2.05 -20.87
C PHE A 18 0.75 -2.83 -19.77
N ALA A 19 1.23 -4.03 -19.43
CA ALA A 19 0.60 -4.85 -18.39
C ALA A 19 0.78 -4.22 -17.01
N GLY A 20 1.97 -3.70 -16.72
CA GLY A 20 2.27 -2.98 -15.47
C GLY A 20 1.45 -1.71 -15.32
N HIS A 21 1.38 -0.89 -16.38
CA HIS A 21 0.55 0.31 -16.38
C HIS A 21 -0.96 -0.03 -16.20
N SER A 22 -1.45 -1.08 -16.88
CA SER A 22 -2.84 -1.50 -16.75
C SER A 22 -3.16 -1.98 -15.33
N TYR A 23 -2.21 -2.63 -14.68
CA TYR A 23 -2.31 -3.03 -13.28
C TYR A 23 -2.43 -1.81 -12.36
N MET A 24 -1.54 -0.83 -12.50
CA MET A 24 -1.56 0.38 -11.65
C MET A 24 -2.83 1.23 -11.85
N ASP A 25 -3.33 1.33 -13.08
CA ASP A 25 -4.62 1.96 -13.37
C ASP A 25 -5.79 1.26 -12.69
N TRP A 26 -5.79 -0.08 -12.72
CA TRP A 26 -6.82 -0.88 -12.09
C TRP A 26 -6.75 -0.79 -10.56
N ASP A 27 -5.54 -0.84 -10.00
CA ASP A 27 -5.31 -0.79 -8.56
C ASP A 27 -5.74 0.58 -7.99
N GLY A 28 -5.38 1.67 -8.68
CA GLY A 28 -5.86 3.01 -8.36
C GLY A 28 -7.39 3.12 -8.38
N LYS A 29 -8.06 2.59 -9.40
CA LYS A 29 -9.54 2.57 -9.48
C LYS A 29 -10.15 1.74 -8.36
N MET A 30 -9.53 0.61 -8.03
CA MET A 30 -9.99 -0.32 -7.01
C MET A 30 -9.99 0.35 -5.62
N VAL A 31 -8.88 0.99 -5.23
CA VAL A 31 -8.79 1.65 -3.92
C VAL A 31 -9.67 2.89 -3.81
N VAL A 32 -9.81 3.65 -4.88
CA VAL A 32 -10.71 4.81 -4.94
C VAL A 32 -12.16 4.37 -4.81
N GLY A 33 -12.52 3.25 -5.45
CA GLY A 33 -13.83 2.62 -5.35
C GLY A 33 -14.19 2.12 -3.95
N MET A 34 -13.21 1.93 -3.06
CA MET A 34 -13.49 1.54 -1.66
C MET A 34 -14.15 2.65 -0.84
N GLN A 35 -14.09 3.91 -1.30
CA GLN A 35 -14.72 5.08 -0.67
C GLN A 35 -14.42 5.20 0.84
N THR A 36 -13.15 5.05 1.22
CA THR A 36 -12.70 5.07 2.62
C THR A 36 -12.81 6.45 3.28
N GLY A 37 -13.06 7.51 2.52
CA GLY A 37 -13.17 8.89 3.02
C GLY A 37 -11.82 9.56 3.31
N VAL A 38 -10.70 8.88 3.03
CA VAL A 38 -9.34 9.43 3.16
C VAL A 38 -8.54 9.26 1.86
N PRO A 39 -7.53 10.11 1.60
CA PRO A 39 -6.72 10.03 0.38
C PRO A 39 -5.88 8.75 0.31
N TRP A 40 -5.63 8.30 -0.93
CA TRP A 40 -4.72 7.21 -1.24
C TRP A 40 -3.38 7.72 -1.76
N VAL A 41 -2.30 7.02 -1.42
CA VAL A 41 -0.94 7.33 -1.86
C VAL A 41 -0.29 6.10 -2.51
N MET A 42 0.50 6.33 -3.55
CA MET A 42 1.39 5.35 -4.17
C MET A 42 2.81 5.93 -4.14
N CYS A 43 3.77 5.23 -3.53
CA CYS A 43 5.15 5.71 -3.47
C CYS A 43 5.95 5.26 -4.70
N LYS A 44 6.82 6.15 -5.19
CA LYS A 44 7.62 5.95 -6.42
C LYS A 44 6.83 5.54 -7.67
N GLU A 45 5.56 5.92 -7.73
CA GLU A 45 4.71 5.72 -8.91
C GLU A 45 4.54 7.06 -9.65
N GLU A 46 5.32 7.30 -10.71
CA GLU A 46 5.31 8.61 -11.42
C GLU A 46 3.98 8.88 -12.14
N ASP A 47 3.34 7.84 -12.66
CA ASP A 47 2.09 7.86 -13.40
C ASP A 47 0.87 7.43 -12.56
N ALA A 48 0.96 7.56 -11.23
CA ALA A 48 -0.15 7.25 -10.33
C ALA A 48 -1.47 7.89 -10.79
N PRO A 49 -2.54 7.09 -10.98
CA PRO A 49 -3.80 7.57 -11.55
C PRO A 49 -4.52 8.50 -10.59
N ASP A 50 -5.23 9.51 -11.12
CA ASP A 50 -6.04 10.41 -10.30
C ASP A 50 -7.20 9.65 -9.63
N PRO A 51 -7.55 9.97 -8.36
CA PRO A 51 -7.01 10.98 -7.46
C PRO A 51 -5.86 10.50 -6.54
N VAL A 52 -5.20 9.37 -6.85
CA VAL A 52 -4.11 8.81 -6.02
C VAL A 52 -2.90 9.75 -6.07
N ILE A 53 -2.31 10.01 -4.90
CA ILE A 53 -1.19 10.94 -4.76
C ILE A 53 0.12 10.16 -4.90
N ASN A 54 0.95 10.53 -5.87
CA ASN A 54 2.29 9.99 -5.98
C ASN A 54 3.23 10.63 -4.94
N THR A 55 4.07 9.82 -4.31
CA THR A 55 4.95 10.26 -3.22
C THR A 55 6.40 9.83 -3.45
N CYS A 56 7.31 10.50 -2.77
CA CYS A 56 8.74 10.24 -2.85
C CYS A 56 9.24 9.38 -1.69
N ASN A 57 10.18 8.48 -2.00
CA ASN A 57 10.98 7.72 -1.06
C ASN A 57 12.46 7.94 -1.39
N GLY A 58 13.28 8.19 -0.37
CA GLY A 58 14.68 8.50 -0.57
C GLY A 58 15.29 9.25 0.60
N VAL A 59 16.59 9.50 0.50
CA VAL A 59 17.31 10.40 1.42
C VAL A 59 17.00 11.87 1.10
N TYR A 60 16.89 12.18 -0.19
CA TYR A 60 16.61 13.51 -0.70
C TYR A 60 15.37 13.47 -1.59
N CYS A 61 14.34 14.24 -1.22
CA CYS A 61 13.10 14.41 -1.99
C CYS A 61 12.79 15.89 -2.26
N ASP A 62 13.77 16.77 -2.09
CA ASP A 62 13.67 18.22 -2.33
C ASP A 62 13.40 18.55 -3.80
N ALA A 63 13.91 17.75 -4.75
CA ALA A 63 13.64 17.90 -6.17
C ALA A 63 12.32 17.25 -6.64
N PHE A 64 11.70 16.38 -5.82
CA PHE A 64 10.48 15.68 -6.22
C PHE A 64 9.31 16.65 -6.42
N THR A 65 8.55 16.44 -7.51
CA THR A 65 7.31 17.15 -7.81
C THR A 65 6.21 16.12 -8.08
N PRO A 66 5.01 16.26 -7.48
CA PRO A 66 3.88 15.40 -7.79
C PRO A 66 3.52 15.43 -9.27
N ASN A 67 2.86 14.38 -9.74
CA ASN A 67 2.52 14.22 -11.16
C ASN A 67 1.37 15.13 -11.61
N GLN A 68 0.70 15.82 -10.69
CA GLN A 68 -0.32 16.82 -10.96
C GLN A 68 -0.14 18.05 -10.05
N PRO A 69 -0.45 19.27 -10.53
CA PRO A 69 -0.18 20.51 -9.80
C PRO A 69 -1.05 20.70 -8.55
N TYR A 70 -2.18 20.00 -8.47
CA TYR A 70 -3.10 20.08 -7.33
C TYR A 70 -2.80 19.00 -6.26
N LYS A 71 -1.90 18.05 -6.53
CA LYS A 71 -1.50 17.02 -5.57
C LYS A 71 -0.44 17.58 -4.62
N PRO A 72 -0.52 17.29 -3.32
CA PRO A 72 0.48 17.77 -2.37
C PRO A 72 1.81 17.02 -2.57
N LYS A 73 2.93 17.73 -2.36
CA LYS A 73 4.25 17.11 -2.26
C LYS A 73 4.35 16.33 -0.97
N MET A 74 4.55 15.02 -1.06
CA MET A 74 4.66 14.13 0.10
C MET A 74 5.93 13.28 0.04
N TRP A 75 6.55 13.12 1.19
CA TRP A 75 7.72 12.27 1.41
C TRP A 75 7.30 11.14 2.35
N THR A 76 7.11 9.94 1.80
CA THR A 76 6.58 8.78 2.52
C THR A 76 7.67 8.04 3.29
N GLU A 77 8.87 7.93 2.72
CA GLU A 77 10.02 7.33 3.40
C GLU A 77 11.25 8.23 3.33
N ALA A 78 11.47 8.96 4.42
CA ALA A 78 12.69 9.73 4.65
C ALA A 78 13.79 8.82 5.17
N TRP A 79 14.60 8.32 4.25
CA TRP A 79 15.72 7.45 4.56
C TRP A 79 16.85 8.27 5.19
N SER A 80 17.45 7.74 6.25
CA SER A 80 18.66 8.32 6.84
C SER A 80 19.90 7.76 6.12
N ASP A 81 20.83 8.63 5.75
CA ASP A 81 21.98 8.45 4.83
C ASP A 81 23.03 7.38 5.20
N CYS A 82 22.77 6.53 6.18
CA CYS A 82 23.66 5.46 6.58
C CYS A 82 22.79 4.41 7.25
N CYS A 83 22.55 3.28 6.57
CA CYS A 83 22.00 2.03 7.09
C CYS A 83 21.73 2.02 8.61
N ALA A 84 20.68 2.72 9.02
CA ALA A 84 20.09 2.68 10.32
C ALA A 84 18.64 2.39 9.95
N ILE A 85 18.21 1.14 10.05
CA ILE A 85 17.63 0.68 11.32
C ILE A 85 17.34 1.87 12.22
N ILE A 86 16.35 2.68 11.82
CA ILE A 86 15.43 3.19 12.81
C ILE A 86 14.88 1.90 13.42
N TRP A 87 15.49 1.47 14.52
CA TRP A 87 14.79 0.63 15.47
C TRP A 87 13.55 1.45 15.77
N ARG A 88 12.43 1.08 15.14
CA ARG A 88 11.14 1.58 15.52
C ARG A 88 11.10 1.43 17.03
N LYS A 89 11.09 2.54 17.75
CA LYS A 89 11.02 2.56 19.22
C LYS A 89 9.63 2.15 19.72
N GLU A 90 8.85 1.44 18.89
CA GLU A 90 7.73 0.65 19.34
C GLU A 90 8.32 -0.67 19.82
N GLU A 91 8.24 -0.91 21.13
CA GLU A 91 8.65 -2.17 21.71
C GLU A 91 7.94 -3.33 21.01
N LYS A 92 8.65 -4.01 20.10
CA LYS A 92 8.35 -5.37 19.61
C LYS A 92 6.86 -5.66 19.41
N LEU A 93 6.15 -4.86 18.62
CA LEU A 93 4.82 -5.27 18.16
C LEU A 93 5.00 -6.54 17.33
N LYS A 94 4.48 -7.66 17.83
CA LYS A 94 4.51 -8.93 17.11
C LYS A 94 3.48 -8.85 16.00
N ASN A 95 3.70 -9.58 14.90
CA ASN A 95 2.83 -9.52 13.71
C ASN A 95 1.33 -9.72 14.00
N TYR A 96 0.96 -10.45 15.06
CA TYR A 96 -0.45 -10.60 15.45
C TYR A 96 -1.09 -9.31 15.99
N GLU A 97 -0.30 -8.46 16.66
CA GLU A 97 -0.78 -7.20 17.27
C GLU A 97 -1.08 -6.17 16.18
N LEU A 98 -0.29 -6.17 15.10
CA LEU A 98 -0.55 -5.36 13.91
C LEU A 98 -1.86 -5.76 13.20
N VAL A 99 -2.16 -7.06 13.13
CA VAL A 99 -3.40 -7.56 12.50
C VAL A 99 -4.63 -7.16 13.30
N GLU A 100 -4.55 -7.22 14.63
CA GLU A 100 -5.63 -6.76 15.52
C GLU A 100 -5.80 -5.23 15.48
N LEU A 101 -4.71 -4.46 15.45
CA LEU A 101 -4.74 -2.99 15.39
C LEU A 101 -5.38 -2.46 14.09
N LEU A 102 -5.13 -3.13 12.98
CA LEU A 102 -5.65 -2.72 11.66
C LEU A 102 -7.07 -3.24 11.38
N ASP A 103 -7.59 -4.17 12.20
CA ASP A 103 -8.88 -4.86 12.02
C ASP A 103 -9.11 -5.42 10.59
N ILE A 104 -8.03 -5.84 9.93
CA ILE A 104 -8.06 -6.39 8.57
C ILE A 104 -8.25 -7.91 8.54
N ALA A 105 -8.05 -8.58 9.67
CA ALA A 105 -8.28 -10.02 9.78
C ALA A 105 -8.74 -10.43 11.19
N ASP A 106 -9.62 -11.42 11.24
CA ASP A 106 -10.12 -12.07 12.45
C ASP A 106 -9.38 -13.38 12.67
N LEU A 107 -8.46 -13.38 13.64
CA LEU A 107 -7.65 -14.54 13.97
C LEU A 107 -8.46 -15.62 14.71
N ILE A 108 -9.43 -15.22 15.54
CA ILE A 108 -10.27 -16.14 16.30
C ILE A 108 -11.22 -16.90 15.37
N LYS A 109 -11.95 -16.17 14.52
CA LYS A 109 -12.83 -16.78 13.51
C LYS A 109 -12.02 -17.63 12.54
N GLY A 110 -10.86 -17.15 12.09
CA GLY A 110 -9.97 -17.92 11.22
C GLY A 110 -9.51 -19.24 11.84
N ALA A 111 -9.08 -19.22 13.10
CA ALA A 111 -8.66 -20.41 13.83
C ALA A 111 -9.80 -21.42 14.03
N ASN A 112 -11.03 -20.94 14.28
CA ASN A 112 -12.22 -21.78 14.42
C ASN A 112 -12.63 -22.46 13.10
N VAL A 113 -12.45 -21.77 11.97
CA VAL A 113 -12.86 -22.28 10.65
C VAL A 113 -11.79 -23.17 10.02
N ALA A 114 -10.51 -22.80 10.11
CA ALA A 114 -9.42 -23.45 9.38
C ALA A 114 -8.40 -24.19 10.27
N GLY A 115 -8.68 -24.32 11.58
CA GLY A 115 -7.89 -25.14 12.49
C GLY A 115 -6.60 -24.47 12.98
N GLY A 116 -6.72 -23.56 13.94
CA GLY A 116 -5.63 -23.01 14.77
C GLY A 116 -4.56 -22.15 14.07
N ARG A 117 -4.45 -22.23 12.75
CA ARG A 117 -3.48 -21.46 11.92
C ARG A 117 -4.16 -20.60 10.85
N GLY A 118 -5.50 -20.55 10.86
CA GLY A 118 -6.28 -19.75 9.92
C GLY A 118 -6.49 -18.32 10.40
N TYR A 119 -6.65 -17.41 9.44
CA TYR A 119 -7.14 -16.05 9.66
C TYR A 119 -8.34 -15.83 8.74
N TYR A 120 -9.31 -15.04 9.18
CA TYR A 120 -10.47 -14.67 8.37
C TYR A 120 -10.36 -13.19 7.99
N LEU A 121 -10.03 -12.90 6.73
CA LEU A 121 -9.91 -11.51 6.29
C LEU A 121 -11.25 -10.77 6.40
N LYS A 122 -11.20 -9.52 6.87
CA LYS A 122 -12.36 -8.64 7.05
C LYS A 122 -12.07 -7.25 6.47
N GLY A 123 -13.13 -6.51 6.18
CA GLY A 123 -13.02 -5.09 5.79
C GLY A 123 -12.03 -4.87 4.66
N ALA A 124 -11.04 -4.01 4.91
CA ALA A 124 -9.98 -3.70 3.95
C ALA A 124 -9.10 -4.92 3.58
N GLY A 125 -8.86 -5.85 4.52
CA GLY A 125 -8.08 -7.06 4.23
C GLY A 125 -8.75 -7.99 3.21
N ALA A 126 -10.07 -8.18 3.33
CA ALA A 126 -10.83 -8.97 2.35
C ALA A 126 -10.89 -8.26 0.99
N ARG A 127 -11.04 -6.93 1.00
CA ARG A 127 -11.09 -6.11 -0.20
C ARG A 127 -9.75 -5.97 -0.92
N LEU A 128 -8.62 -6.14 -0.24
CA LEU A 128 -7.29 -6.21 -0.83
C LEU A 128 -6.98 -7.62 -1.38
N ASN A 129 -7.48 -8.66 -0.72
CA ASN A 129 -7.21 -10.03 -1.16
C ASN A 129 -7.99 -10.42 -2.42
N MET A 130 -9.20 -9.88 -2.62
CA MET A 130 -9.95 -10.04 -3.88
C MET A 130 -9.15 -9.61 -5.13
N PRO A 131 -8.61 -8.38 -5.19
CA PRO A 131 -7.82 -7.94 -6.32
C PRO A 131 -6.56 -8.80 -6.51
N LEU A 132 -5.83 -9.13 -5.45
CA LEU A 132 -4.64 -10.00 -5.55
C LEU A 132 -4.96 -11.39 -6.11
N ILE A 133 -6.10 -11.96 -5.72
CA ILE A 133 -6.58 -13.24 -6.27
C ILE A 133 -6.92 -13.09 -7.75
N GLN A 134 -7.59 -12.00 -8.15
CA GLN A 134 -7.94 -11.76 -9.55
C GLN A 134 -6.68 -11.64 -10.42
N PHE A 135 -5.65 -10.92 -9.94
CA PHE A 135 -4.36 -10.84 -10.62
C PHE A 135 -3.70 -12.20 -10.81
N ALA A 136 -3.81 -13.12 -9.85
CA ALA A 136 -3.21 -14.45 -9.98
C ALA A 136 -3.88 -15.34 -11.04
N PHE A 137 -5.05 -14.95 -11.55
CA PHE A 137 -5.79 -15.68 -12.59
C PHE A 137 -5.64 -15.08 -13.99
N ASP A 138 -5.09 -13.87 -14.10
CA ASP A 138 -4.84 -13.17 -15.37
C ASP A 138 -3.40 -13.42 -15.87
#